data_AF-A0A8H2PKD6-F1
#
_entry.id   AF-A0A8H2PKD6-F1
#
_cell.length_a   1.000
_cell.length_b   1.000
_cell.length_c   1.000
_cell.angle_alpha   90.00
_cell.angle_beta   90.00
_cell.angle_gamma   90.00
#
_symmetry.space_group_name_H-M   'P 1'
#
loop_
_entity.id
_entity.type
_entity.pdbx_description
1 polymer ?
#
loop_
_entity_poly.entity_id
_entity_poly.type
_entity_poly.pdbx_seq_one_letter_code
_entity_poly.pdbx_strand_id
1 'polypeptide(L)'
;WSLDHLPIIPAQWRVEVKPKTVAQFKIIKHLLSEAATVVIATDADREGEMIARELLELCNYRGSVERLWLSALNEASIRKALLSLKSSQETFPLYQSALARSRADWLFGMNLSRLFTLLGRRAGYDGVLSVGRV
;
A
#
# COMPACT_ATOMS: atom_id res chain seq x y z
N TRP A 1 -15.58 -20.18 7.71
CA TRP A 1 -15.98 -18.80 8.03
C TRP A 1 -17.21 -18.87 8.94
N SER A 2 -17.44 -17.89 9.83
CA SER A 2 -18.66 -17.79 10.66
C SER A 2 -19.27 -16.40 10.51
N LEU A 3 -20.60 -16.29 10.64
CA LEU A 3 -21.31 -15.01 10.66
C LEU A 3 -21.03 -14.21 11.93
N ASP A 4 -20.78 -14.88 13.06
CA ASP A 4 -20.54 -14.23 14.36
C ASP A 4 -19.28 -13.38 14.39
N HIS A 5 -18.38 -13.59 13.42
CA HIS A 5 -17.15 -12.82 13.27
C HIS A 5 -17.29 -11.61 12.34
N LEU A 6 -18.49 -11.36 11.79
CA LEU A 6 -18.73 -10.25 10.86
C LEU A 6 -19.43 -9.08 11.57
N PRO A 7 -19.07 -7.81 11.26
CA PRO A 7 -17.98 -7.43 10.37
C PRO A 7 -16.60 -7.52 11.06
N ILE A 8 -15.60 -7.98 10.31
CA ILE A 8 -14.19 -7.89 10.66
C ILE A 8 -13.75 -6.45 10.40
N ILE A 9 -13.52 -5.71 11.49
CA ILE A 9 -13.01 -4.34 11.49
C ILE A 9 -11.73 -4.31 12.32
N PRO A 10 -10.54 -4.24 11.70
CA PRO A 10 -9.28 -4.21 12.43
C PRO A 10 -9.15 -2.91 13.25
N ALA A 11 -8.90 -3.04 14.56
CA ALA A 11 -8.52 -1.90 15.39
C ALA A 11 -7.14 -1.35 14.98
N GLN A 12 -6.26 -2.24 14.54
CA GLN A 12 -4.93 -1.92 14.00
C GLN A 12 -4.74 -2.64 12.67
N TRP A 13 -4.33 -1.89 11.66
CA TRP A 13 -4.00 -2.42 10.36
C TRP A 13 -2.59 -3.01 10.38
N ARG A 14 -2.43 -4.20 9.78
CA ARG A 14 -1.14 -4.88 9.66
C ARG A 14 -0.85 -5.10 8.19
N VAL A 15 0.39 -4.87 7.81
CA VAL A 15 0.91 -5.16 6.47
C VAL A 15 1.91 -6.29 6.60
N GLU A 16 1.83 -7.26 5.69
CA GLU A 16 2.73 -8.41 5.64
C GLU A 16 3.56 -8.37 4.36
N VAL A 17 4.85 -8.67 4.49
CA VAL A 17 5.75 -8.77 3.34
C VAL A 17 5.41 -10.04 2.58
N LYS A 18 5.16 -9.92 1.27
CA LYS A 18 4.88 -11.07 0.41
C LYS A 18 6.06 -12.06 0.47
N PRO A 19 5.84 -13.37 0.64
CA PRO A 19 6.92 -14.35 0.78
C PRO A 19 7.98 -14.28 -0.33
N LYS A 20 7.55 -14.04 -1.58
CA LYS A 20 8.44 -13.95 -2.76
C LYS A 20 9.34 -12.70 -2.76
N THR A 21 9.02 -11.66 -1.97
CA THR A 21 9.74 -10.38 -1.97
C THR A 21 10.56 -10.16 -0.69
N VAL A 22 10.61 -11.14 0.21
CA VAL A 22 11.33 -11.04 1.49
C VAL A 22 12.82 -10.73 1.31
N ALA A 23 13.47 -11.30 0.29
CA ALA A 23 14.88 -11.03 0.02
C ALA A 23 15.13 -9.55 -0.29
N GLN A 24 14.34 -8.96 -1.19
CA GLN A 24 14.43 -7.54 -1.53
C GLN A 24 14.08 -6.64 -0.35
N PHE A 25 13.05 -7.00 0.42
CA PHE A 25 12.67 -6.25 1.61
C PHE A 25 13.80 -6.18 2.64
N LYS A 26 14.54 -7.27 2.86
CA LYS A 26 15.70 -7.28 3.78
C LYS A 26 16.80 -6.33 3.34
N ILE A 27 17.11 -6.30 2.04
CA ILE A 27 18.09 -5.38 1.47
C ILE A 27 17.67 -3.93 1.71
N ILE A 28 16.42 -3.60 1.37
CA ILE A 28 15.90 -2.24 1.54
C ILE A 28 15.85 -1.84 3.00
N LYS A 29 15.41 -2.73 3.91
CA LYS A 29 15.38 -2.47 5.35
C LYS A 29 16.77 -2.15 5.90
N HIS A 30 17.81 -2.85 5.44
CA HIS A 30 19.19 -2.56 5.83
C HIS A 30 19.64 -1.19 5.31
N LEU A 31 19.44 -0.90 4.03
CA LEU A 31 19.79 0.41 3.44
C LEU A 31 19.07 1.57 4.15
N LEU A 32 17.79 1.40 4.50
CA LEU A 32 17.03 2.39 5.26
C LEU A 32 17.57 2.63 6.67
N SER A 33 18.22 1.63 7.28
CA SER A 33 18.81 1.80 8.61
C SER A 33 20.09 2.64 8.62
N GLU A 34 20.75 2.76 7.46
CA GLU A 34 21.99 3.53 7.30
C GLU A 34 21.73 4.91 6.66
N ALA A 35 20.63 5.07 5.94
CA ALA A 35 20.29 6.29 5.22
C ALA A 35 19.86 7.41 6.18
N ALA A 36 20.49 8.59 6.06
CA ALA A 36 20.02 9.82 6.70
C ALA A 36 18.86 10.46 5.94
N THR A 37 18.88 10.32 4.61
CA THR A 37 17.86 10.86 3.68
C THR A 37 17.46 9.78 2.69
N VAL A 38 16.16 9.69 2.41
CA VAL A 38 15.58 8.80 1.40
C VAL A 38 14.85 9.63 0.35
N VAL A 39 15.11 9.33 -0.92
CA VAL A 39 14.37 9.91 -2.04
C VAL A 39 13.39 8.87 -2.58
N ILE A 40 12.09 9.14 -2.49
CA ILE A 40 11.05 8.29 -3.08
C ILE A 40 11.07 8.48 -4.60
N ALA A 41 11.35 7.42 -5.33
CA ALA A 41 11.45 7.40 -6.79
C ALA A 41 10.45 6.42 -7.45
N THR A 42 9.36 6.06 -6.76
CA THR A 42 8.24 5.28 -7.33
C THR A 42 7.44 6.10 -8.34
N ASP A 43 6.51 5.44 -9.04
CA ASP A 43 5.63 6.08 -10.02
C ASP A 43 4.89 7.30 -9.44
N ALA A 44 4.68 8.31 -10.28
CA ALA A 44 4.10 9.61 -9.94
C ALA A 44 2.57 9.56 -9.78
N ASP A 45 2.08 8.64 -8.96
CA ASP A 45 0.66 8.42 -8.71
C ASP A 45 0.38 8.01 -7.24
N ARG A 46 -0.88 7.66 -6.96
CA ARG A 46 -1.32 7.27 -5.62
C ARG A 46 -0.75 5.92 -5.17
N GLU A 47 -0.62 4.95 -6.08
CA GLU A 47 -0.14 3.60 -5.75
C GLU A 47 1.37 3.63 -5.48
N GLY A 48 2.13 4.38 -6.29
CA GLY A 48 3.55 4.61 -6.09
C GLY A 48 3.85 5.27 -4.73
N GLU A 49 3.03 6.22 -4.30
CA GLU A 49 3.13 6.83 -2.96
C GLU A 49 2.84 5.82 -1.84
N MET A 50 1.82 4.97 -2.02
CA MET A 50 1.47 3.92 -1.07
C MET A 50 2.59 2.90 -0.90
N ILE A 51 3.12 2.36 -2.00
CA ILE A 51 4.20 1.37 -1.98
C ILE A 51 5.41 1.89 -1.19
N ALA A 52 5.86 3.12 -1.49
CA ALA A 52 7.04 3.67 -0.84
C ALA A 52 6.81 3.94 0.64
N ARG A 53 5.68 4.55 1.01
CA ARG A 53 5.43 4.97 2.39
C ARG A 53 5.06 3.83 3.32
N GLU A 54 4.31 2.82 2.86
CA GLU A 54 4.09 1.62 3.67
C GLU A 54 5.42 0.93 3.99
N LEU A 55 6.36 0.92 3.05
CA LEU A 55 7.68 0.34 3.27
C LEU A 55 8.50 1.16 4.29
N LEU A 56 8.46 2.49 4.23
CA LEU A 56 9.07 3.36 5.25
C LEU A 56 8.45 3.15 6.64
N GLU A 57 7.12 3.04 6.71
CA GLU A 57 6.38 2.80 7.96
C GLU A 57 6.71 1.42 8.54
N LEU A 58 6.73 0.37 7.71
CA LEU A 58 7.13 -0.99 8.10
C LEU A 58 8.58 -1.07 8.61
N CYS A 59 9.47 -0.22 8.08
CA CYS A 59 10.86 -0.13 8.53
C CYS A 59 11.05 0.86 9.69
N ASN A 60 9.98 1.53 10.15
CA ASN A 60 10.03 2.58 11.17
C ASN A 60 11.07 3.66 10.86
N TYR A 61 11.21 4.04 9.58
CA TYR A 61 12.17 5.06 9.15
C TYR A 61 11.76 6.44 9.68
N ARG A 62 12.72 7.17 10.27
CA ARG A 62 12.50 8.50 10.89
C ARG A 62 13.39 9.61 10.32
N GLY A 63 14.22 9.29 9.32
CA GLY A 63 15.09 10.27 8.66
C GLY A 63 14.33 11.15 7.67
N SER A 64 15.08 11.98 6.95
CA SER A 64 14.52 12.90 5.95
C SER A 64 13.98 12.13 4.75
N VAL A 65 12.86 12.59 4.20
CA VAL A 65 12.24 12.00 3.01
C VAL A 65 11.94 13.08 1.98
N GLU A 66 12.45 12.88 0.77
CA GLU A 66 12.21 13.71 -0.40
C GLU A 66 11.48 12.88 -1.48
N ARG A 67 10.94 13.57 -2.49
CA ARG A 67 10.16 12.92 -3.55
C ARG A 67 10.65 13.34 -4.93
N LEU A 68 11.13 12.35 -5.69
CA LEU A 68 11.47 12.51 -7.10
C LEU A 68 10.22 12.33 -7.97
N TRP A 69 9.71 13.41 -8.57
CA TRP A 69 8.47 13.37 -9.36
C TRP A 69 8.76 13.39 -10.86
N LEU A 70 8.71 12.23 -11.52
CA LEU A 70 9.02 12.07 -12.93
C LEU A 70 7.74 12.04 -13.78
N SER A 71 7.74 12.82 -14.87
CA SER A 71 6.70 12.75 -15.92
C SER A 71 7.12 11.90 -17.12
N ALA A 72 8.44 11.66 -17.30
CA ALA A 72 9.00 10.86 -18.38
C ALA A 72 10.37 10.29 -18.00
N LEU A 73 10.75 9.17 -18.61
CA LEU A 73 12.02 8.46 -18.36
C LEU A 73 13.16 8.85 -19.32
N ASN A 74 13.06 10.03 -19.96
CA ASN A 74 14.17 10.56 -20.76
C ASN A 74 15.19 11.30 -19.89
N GLU A 75 16.44 11.36 -20.34
CA GLU A 75 17.56 11.93 -19.59
C GLU A 75 17.30 13.36 -19.11
N ALA A 76 16.78 14.22 -20.00
CA ALA A 76 16.49 15.62 -19.66
C ALA A 76 15.47 15.75 -18.52
N SER A 77 14.41 14.92 -18.54
CA SER A 77 13.37 14.90 -17.51
C SER A 77 13.91 14.39 -16.17
N ILE A 78 14.73 13.35 -16.20
CA ILE A 78 15.36 12.78 -15.01
C ILE A 78 16.30 13.79 -14.35
N ARG A 79 17.21 14.41 -15.14
CA ARG A 79 18.14 15.44 -14.63
C ARG A 79 17.39 16.61 -14.01
N LYS A 80 16.35 17.11 -14.69
CA LYS A 80 15.52 18.20 -14.17
C LYS A 80 14.87 17.82 -12.84
N ALA A 81 14.27 16.64 -12.76
CA ALA A 81 13.56 16.20 -11.56
C ALA A 81 14.50 15.95 -10.37
N LEU A 82 15.71 15.45 -10.61
CA LEU A 82 16.74 15.27 -9.58
C LEU A 82 17.24 16.61 -9.01
N LEU A 83 17.24 17.68 -9.81
CA LEU A 83 17.61 19.03 -9.35
C LEU A 83 16.45 19.75 -8.63
N SER A 84 15.23 19.22 -8.73
CA SER A 84 14.02 19.82 -8.16
C SER A 84 13.22 18.80 -7.37
N LEU A 85 13.86 18.13 -6.41
CA LEU A 85 13.18 17.20 -5.51
C LEU A 85 12.09 17.92 -4.73
N LYS A 86 10.94 17.26 -4.64
CA LYS A 86 9.79 17.76 -3.88
C LYS A 86 9.94 17.40 -2.41
N SER A 87 9.35 18.21 -1.55
CA SER A 87 9.11 17.79 -0.17
C SER A 87 8.16 16.60 -0.18
N SER A 88 8.45 15.57 0.62
CA SER A 88 7.53 14.44 0.75
C SER A 88 6.15 14.84 1.27
N GLN A 89 6.00 16.01 1.89
CA GLN A 89 4.67 16.48 2.34
C GLN A 89 3.76 16.88 1.17
N GLU A 90 4.32 17.30 0.04
CA GLU A 90 3.52 17.72 -1.13
C GLU A 90 2.67 16.58 -1.69
N THR A 91 3.15 15.33 -1.59
CA THR A 91 2.47 14.16 -2.14
C THR A 91 1.82 13.28 -1.08
N PHE A 92 1.91 13.66 0.21
CA PHE A 92 1.30 12.92 1.31
C PHE A 92 -0.23 12.74 1.18
N PRO A 93 -1.02 13.71 0.66
CA PRO A 93 -2.45 13.49 0.42
C PRO A 93 -2.75 12.35 -0.57
N LEU A 94 -1.87 12.10 -1.55
CA LEU A 94 -2.04 10.99 -2.50
C LEU A 94 -1.90 9.64 -1.82
N TYR A 95 -0.94 9.53 -0.89
CA TYR A 95 -0.80 8.36 -0.02
C TYR A 95 -2.03 8.12 0.83
N GLN A 96 -2.54 9.16 1.50
CA GLN A 96 -3.76 9.03 2.32
C GLN A 96 -4.96 8.58 1.48
N SER A 97 -5.08 9.08 0.24
CA SER A 97 -6.11 8.64 -0.70
C SER A 97 -5.98 7.16 -1.07
N ALA A 98 -4.78 6.68 -1.42
CA ALA A 98 -4.54 5.26 -1.71
C ALA A 98 -4.79 4.37 -0.49
N LEU A 99 -4.30 4.78 0.68
CA LEU A 99 -4.47 4.04 1.93
C LEU A 99 -5.95 3.89 2.31
N ALA A 100 -6.72 4.97 2.21
CA ALA A 100 -8.16 4.96 2.46
C ALA A 100 -8.89 4.02 1.49
N ARG A 101 -8.54 4.09 0.19
CA ARG A 101 -9.10 3.21 -0.84
C ARG A 101 -8.78 1.74 -0.56
N SER A 102 -7.52 1.42 -0.30
CA SER A 102 -7.08 0.04 -0.04
C SER A 102 -7.78 -0.55 1.19
N ARG A 103 -7.89 0.22 2.28
CA ARG A 103 -8.61 -0.20 3.48
C ARG A 103 -10.10 -0.39 3.24
N ALA A 104 -10.74 0.51 2.49
CA ALA A 104 -12.14 0.39 2.12
C ALA A 104 -12.38 -0.87 1.27
N ASP A 105 -11.57 -1.08 0.24
CA ASP A 105 -11.67 -2.24 -0.65
C ASP A 105 -11.49 -3.55 0.13
N TRP A 106 -10.54 -3.59 1.07
CA TRP A 106 -10.37 -4.73 1.96
C TRP A 106 -11.57 -4.95 2.88
N LEU A 107 -12.10 -3.91 3.52
CA LEU A 107 -13.26 -4.03 4.41
C LEU A 107 -14.49 -4.54 3.68
N PHE A 108 -14.80 -3.99 2.50
CA PHE A 108 -15.93 -4.43 1.68
C PHE A 108 -15.72 -5.86 1.18
N GLY A 109 -14.57 -6.13 0.56
CA GLY A 109 -14.25 -7.43 -0.01
C GLY A 109 -14.26 -8.54 1.02
N MET A 110 -13.58 -8.33 2.15
CA MET A 110 -13.45 -9.33 3.20
C MET A 110 -14.79 -9.64 3.87
N ASN A 111 -15.59 -8.62 4.19
CA ASN A 111 -16.84 -8.82 4.92
C ASN A 111 -17.96 -9.33 4.03
N LEU A 112 -18.18 -8.70 2.87
CA LEU A 112 -19.31 -9.05 2.01
C LEU A 112 -19.08 -10.39 1.30
N SER A 113 -17.88 -10.65 0.79
CA SER A 113 -17.61 -11.96 0.18
C SER A 113 -17.81 -13.10 1.18
N ARG A 114 -17.40 -12.92 2.45
CA ARG A 114 -17.63 -13.92 3.50
C ARG A 114 -19.11 -14.07 3.86
N LEU A 115 -19.82 -12.96 4.01
CA LEU A 115 -21.26 -12.95 4.29
C LEU A 115 -22.02 -13.71 3.20
N PHE A 116 -21.87 -13.30 1.94
CA PHE A 116 -22.61 -13.89 0.83
C PHE A 116 -22.22 -15.35 0.58
N THR A 117 -20.95 -15.71 0.70
CA THR A 117 -20.54 -17.12 0.61
C THR A 117 -21.17 -17.98 1.70
N LEU A 118 -21.27 -17.49 2.93
CA LEU A 118 -21.92 -18.22 4.02
C LEU A 118 -23.43 -18.36 3.81
N LEU A 119 -24.09 -17.34 3.29
CA LEU A 119 -25.51 -17.41 2.92
C LEU A 119 -25.74 -18.37 1.74
N GLY A 120 -24.89 -18.33 0.73
CA GLY A 120 -24.92 -19.26 -0.41
C GLY A 120 -24.77 -20.71 0.03
N ARG A 121 -23.82 -21.01 0.93
CA ARG A 121 -23.65 -22.36 1.50
C ARG A 121 -24.87 -22.87 2.25
N ARG A 122 -25.55 -22.00 3.01
CA ARG A 122 -26.83 -22.36 3.67
C ARG A 122 -27.93 -22.67 2.66
N ALA A 123 -27.85 -22.10 1.46
CA ALA A 123 -28.76 -22.36 0.35
C ALA A 123 -28.29 -23.51 -0.58
N GLY A 124 -27.22 -24.25 -0.21
CA GLY A 124 -26.72 -25.39 -0.98
C GLY A 124 -25.69 -25.05 -2.07
N TYR A 125 -25.12 -23.84 -2.09
CA TYR A 125 -24.05 -23.45 -3.00
C TYR A 125 -22.66 -23.67 -2.39
N ASP A 126 -21.84 -24.50 -3.03
CA ASP A 126 -20.51 -24.90 -2.51
C ASP A 126 -19.35 -23.96 -2.92
N GLY A 127 -19.60 -23.00 -3.81
CA GLY A 127 -18.57 -22.09 -4.29
C GLY A 127 -18.30 -20.87 -3.38
N VAL A 128 -17.56 -19.92 -3.92
CA VAL A 128 -17.30 -18.60 -3.29
C VAL A 128 -18.12 -17.55 -4.03
N LEU A 129 -18.89 -16.76 -3.28
CA LEU A 129 -19.60 -15.60 -3.79
C LEU A 129 -18.79 -14.34 -3.44
N SER A 130 -17.96 -13.90 -4.39
CA SER A 130 -17.13 -12.70 -4.24
C SER A 130 -17.98 -11.44 -4.42
N VAL A 131 -17.85 -10.50 -3.49
CA VAL A 131 -18.45 -9.17 -3.56
C VAL A 131 -17.37 -8.14 -3.35
N GLY A 132 -17.26 -7.21 -4.30
CA GLY A 132 -16.32 -6.09 -4.28
C GLY A 132 -17.03 -4.76 -4.49
N ARG A 133 -16.35 -3.66 -4.17
CA ARG A 133 -16.83 -2.30 -4.48
C ARG A 133 -16.74 -1.98 -5.98
N VAL A 134 -15.88 -2.68 -6.71
CA VAL A 134 -15.61 -2.54 -8.15
C VAL A 134 -15.79 -3.90 -8.80
#